data_AF-A0A0Q9PMR2-F1
#
_entry.id   AF-A0A0Q9PMR2-F1
#
_cell.length_a   1.000
_cell.length_b   1.000
_cell.length_c   1.000
_cell.angle_alpha   90.00
_cell.angle_beta   90.00
_cell.angle_gamma   90.00
#
_symmetry.space_group_name_H-M   'P 1'
#
loop_
_entity.id
_entity.type
_entity.pdbx_description
1 polymer ?
#
loop_
_entity_poly.entity_id
_entity_poly.type
_entity_poly.pdbx_seq_one_letter_code
_entity_poly.pdbx_strand_id
1 'polypeptide(L)'
;MGGADGPGNIVAAMRGNNSEQLAIESALQMFRREDAFQMKVSVGLLDAGNGRHVGNVIRYKVRCIHGGDYYVRYLDCLNAPNPSEIHYYGVMEGLVLWANKKLLAISRFFNPVRGAERNAVIDYMRAHGH
;
A
#
# COMPACT_ATOMS: atom_id res chain seq x y z
N MET A 1 9.32 -2.83 6.51
CA MET A 1 9.24 -1.39 6.19
C MET A 1 10.27 -0.53 6.96
N GLY A 2 11.10 -1.09 7.86
CA GLY A 2 12.21 -0.34 8.48
C GLY A 2 11.82 0.63 9.61
N GLY A 3 10.59 0.52 10.15
CA GLY A 3 10.18 1.30 11.32
C GLY A 3 10.98 0.90 12.55
N ALA A 4 11.49 1.88 13.29
CA ALA A 4 12.15 1.68 14.57
C ALA A 4 11.11 1.59 15.68
N ASP A 5 11.32 0.68 16.63
CA ASP A 5 10.52 0.62 17.85
C ASP A 5 10.83 1.86 18.70
N GLY A 6 9.88 2.80 18.72
CA GLY A 6 10.00 4.06 19.43
C GLY A 6 8.64 4.69 19.66
N PRO A 7 8.56 5.74 20.50
CA PRO A 7 7.29 6.35 20.90
C PRO A 7 6.52 7.01 19.75
N GLY A 8 7.16 7.24 18.60
CA GLY A 8 6.50 7.69 17.38
C GLY A 8 5.94 6.55 16.50
N ASN A 9 6.19 5.28 16.87
CA ASN A 9 5.68 4.13 16.13
C ASN A 9 4.21 3.88 16.46
N ILE A 10 3.36 3.82 15.44
CA ILE A 10 1.92 3.62 15.60
C ILE A 10 1.63 2.13 15.51
N VAL A 11 1.30 1.52 16.65
CA VAL A 11 0.96 0.10 16.74
C VAL A 11 -0.55 -0.05 16.92
N ALA A 12 -1.16 -0.95 16.15
CA ALA A 12 -2.55 -1.33 16.38
C ALA A 12 -2.71 -2.11 17.69
N ALA A 13 -3.61 -1.64 18.57
CA ALA A 13 -3.96 -2.36 19.79
C ALA A 13 -4.91 -3.56 19.54
N MET A 14 -5.66 -3.54 18.43
CA MET A 14 -6.67 -4.54 18.10
C MET A 14 -6.19 -5.51 17.01
N ARG A 15 -6.52 -6.80 17.17
CA ARG A 15 -6.13 -7.87 16.22
C ARG A 15 -6.59 -7.59 14.79
N GLY A 16 -7.82 -7.10 14.61
CA GLY A 16 -8.37 -6.74 13.31
C GLY A 16 -7.54 -5.67 12.59
N ASN A 17 -7.21 -4.59 13.30
CA ASN A 17 -6.37 -3.54 12.73
C ASN A 17 -4.96 -4.05 12.46
N ASN A 18 -4.36 -4.83 13.36
CA ASN A 18 -3.03 -5.41 13.12
C ASN A 18 -2.99 -6.25 11.82
N SER A 19 -4.04 -7.04 11.54
CA SER A 19 -4.16 -7.77 10.28
C SER A 19 -4.28 -6.85 9.07
N GLU A 20 -5.06 -5.75 9.15
CA GLU A 20 -5.15 -4.77 8.06
C GLU A 20 -3.82 -4.02 7.84
N GLN A 21 -3.11 -3.67 8.92
CA GLN A 21 -1.78 -3.07 8.85
C GLN A 21 -0.82 -4.02 8.12
N LEU A 22 -0.78 -5.29 8.53
CA LEU A 22 0.04 -6.31 7.89
C LEU A 22 -0.29 -6.51 6.41
N ALA A 23 -1.58 -6.47 6.04
CA ALA A 23 -2.01 -6.57 4.63
C ALA A 23 -1.46 -5.42 3.78
N ILE A 24 -1.57 -4.18 4.28
CA ILE A 24 -1.06 -2.98 3.61
C ILE A 24 0.46 -3.03 3.47
N GLU A 25 1.17 -3.40 4.53
CA GLU A 25 2.63 -3.51 4.52
C GLU A 25 3.12 -4.63 3.60
N SER A 26 2.44 -5.77 3.60
CA SER A 26 2.76 -6.90 2.72
C SER A 26 2.58 -6.54 1.25
N ALA A 27 1.48 -5.87 0.90
CA ALA A 27 1.25 -5.37 -0.45
C ALA A 27 2.35 -4.38 -0.89
N LEU A 28 2.77 -3.44 -0.03
CA LEU A 28 3.83 -2.49 -0.38
C LEU A 28 5.22 -3.14 -0.52
N GLN A 29 5.51 -4.18 0.24
CA GLN A 29 6.78 -4.92 0.11
C GLN A 29 6.97 -5.53 -1.28
N MET A 30 5.87 -5.90 -1.95
CA MET A 30 5.92 -6.40 -3.33
C MET A 30 6.44 -5.35 -4.31
N PHE A 31 6.29 -4.07 -3.99
CA PHE A 31 6.67 -2.92 -4.84
C PHE A 31 7.88 -2.15 -4.30
N ARG A 32 8.68 -2.77 -3.44
CA ARG A 32 9.81 -2.10 -2.79
C ARG A 32 10.92 -1.74 -3.78
N ARG A 33 11.10 -2.51 -4.85
CA ARG A 33 12.22 -2.32 -5.81
C ARG A 33 11.95 -1.21 -6.81
N GLU A 34 10.69 -0.83 -6.94
CA GLU A 34 10.19 0.14 -7.90
C GLU A 34 10.42 1.58 -7.41
N ASP A 35 10.64 1.78 -6.11
CA ASP A 35 10.85 3.07 -5.45
C ASP A 35 9.82 4.16 -5.85
N ALA A 36 8.62 3.72 -6.24
CA ALA A 36 7.59 4.57 -6.83
C ALA A 36 6.53 5.02 -5.82
N PHE A 37 6.57 4.49 -4.59
CA PHE A 37 5.51 4.63 -3.60
C PHE A 37 6.02 5.13 -2.25
N GLN A 38 5.29 6.07 -1.67
CA GLN A 38 5.53 6.60 -0.33
C GLN A 38 4.31 6.40 0.54
N MET A 39 4.50 5.88 1.76
CA MET A 39 3.44 5.68 2.74
C MET A 39 3.54 6.70 3.86
N LYS A 40 2.44 7.34 4.20
CA LYS A 40 2.26 8.14 5.41
C LYS A 40 1.19 7.50 6.27
N VAL A 41 1.54 7.21 7.52
CA VAL A 41 0.60 6.76 8.55
C VAL A 41 0.27 7.94 9.45
N SER A 42 -0.99 8.09 9.84
CA SER A 42 -1.43 9.12 10.78
C SER A 42 -2.50 8.54 11.68
N VAL A 43 -2.57 8.98 12.94
CA VAL A 43 -3.55 8.48 13.91
C VAL A 43 -4.41 9.65 14.39
N GLY A 44 -5.73 9.44 14.43
CA GLY A 44 -6.65 10.27 15.19
C GLY A 44 -6.76 9.71 16.60
N LEU A 45 -6.53 10.54 17.61
CA LEU A 45 -6.58 10.16 19.01
C LEU A 45 -7.89 10.65 19.64
N LEU A 46 -8.43 9.86 20.57
CA LEU A 46 -9.45 10.27 21.52
C LEU A 46 -8.81 10.41 22.89
N ASP A 47 -9.22 11.45 23.62
CA ASP A 47 -8.84 11.62 25.02
C ASP A 47 -9.56 10.59 25.87
N ALA A 48 -8.80 9.74 26.56
CA ALA A 48 -9.32 8.69 27.43
C ALA A 48 -9.21 9.06 28.92
N GLY A 49 -9.00 10.34 29.23
CA GLY A 49 -8.72 10.84 30.58
C GLY A 49 -7.32 10.47 31.09
N ASN A 50 -6.89 11.07 32.20
CA ASN A 50 -5.61 10.81 32.88
C ASN A 50 -4.35 10.89 31.97
N GLY A 51 -4.35 11.77 30.97
CA GLY A 51 -3.23 11.93 30.04
C GLY A 51 -2.99 10.74 29.11
N ARG A 52 -3.97 9.82 29.01
CA ARG A 52 -3.92 8.69 28.09
C ARG A 52 -4.71 9.02 26.82
N HIS A 53 -4.10 8.72 25.67
CA HIS A 53 -4.75 8.85 24.37
C HIS A 53 -5.01 7.46 23.81
N VAL A 54 -6.22 7.25 23.29
CA VAL A 54 -6.59 6.01 22.60
C VAL A 54 -6.68 6.30 21.11
N GLY A 55 -6.10 5.42 20.29
CA GLY A 55 -6.27 5.50 18.85
C GLY A 55 -7.73 5.29 18.47
N ASN A 56 -8.34 6.30 17.86
CA ASN A 56 -9.71 6.24 17.32
C ASN A 56 -9.69 5.68 15.90
N VAL A 57 -8.80 6.23 15.07
CA VAL A 57 -8.66 5.85 13.67
C VAL A 57 -7.20 5.88 13.27
N ILE A 58 -6.73 4.86 12.57
CA ILE A 58 -5.43 4.88 11.89
C ILE A 58 -5.68 5.11 10.40
N ARG A 59 -5.02 6.10 9.83
CA ARG A 59 -5.07 6.42 8.41
C ARG A 59 -3.77 6.00 7.74
N TYR A 60 -3.89 5.10 6.79
CA TYR A 60 -2.83 4.79 5.83
C TYR A 60 -3.06 5.58 4.56
N LYS A 61 -2.04 6.34 4.14
CA LYS A 61 -2.05 7.11 2.91
C LYS A 61 -0.84 6.75 2.07
N VAL A 62 -1.06 6.04 0.97
CA VAL A 62 0.00 5.70 0.00
C VAL A 62 -0.10 6.65 -1.19
N ARG A 63 1.04 7.25 -1.54
CA ARG A 63 1.20 8.14 -2.70
C ARG A 63 2.10 7.47 -3.73
N CYS A 64 1.74 7.61 -5.01
CA CYS A 64 2.69 7.39 -6.11
C CYS A 64 3.49 8.67 -6.39
N ILE A 65 4.82 8.59 -6.42
CA ILE A 65 5.71 9.76 -6.56
C ILE A 65 5.54 10.44 -7.93
N HIS A 66 5.31 9.64 -8.98
CA HIS A 66 5.31 10.09 -10.38
C HIS A 66 3.95 10.49 -10.98
N GLY A 67 2.83 10.42 -10.24
CA GLY A 67 1.52 10.76 -10.82
C GLY A 67 0.33 10.58 -9.88
N GLY A 68 -0.54 11.60 -9.85
CA GLY A 68 -1.55 11.87 -8.84
C GLY A 68 -2.62 10.79 -8.67
N ASP A 69 -2.65 10.21 -7.47
CA ASP A 69 -3.77 10.07 -6.54
C ASP A 69 -3.24 9.34 -5.30
N TYR A 70 -4.03 9.28 -4.24
CA TYR A 70 -3.66 8.56 -3.03
C TYR A 70 -4.52 7.32 -2.87
N TYR A 71 -3.91 6.20 -2.48
CA TYR A 71 -4.65 5.15 -1.81
C TYR A 71 -4.80 5.56 -0.34
N VAL A 72 -6.04 5.62 0.14
CA VAL A 72 -6.33 5.95 1.53
C VAL A 72 -7.16 4.84 2.14
N ARG A 73 -6.71 4.29 3.26
CA ARG A 73 -7.46 3.36 4.09
C ARG A 73 -7.54 3.89 5.50
N TYR A 74 -8.74 3.87 6.07
CA TYR A 74 -9.00 4.17 7.47
C TYR A 74 -9.28 2.86 8.19
N LEU A 75 -8.59 2.65 9.31
CA LEU A 75 -8.76 1.51 10.19
C LEU A 75 -9.49 2.05 11.42
N ASP A 76 -10.74 1.62 11.62
CA ASP A 76 -11.51 1.93 12.82
C ASP A 76 -10.93 1.11 13.99
N CYS A 77 -10.42 1.80 15.00
CA CYS A 77 -9.81 1.17 16.17
C CYS A 77 -10.81 0.88 17.28
N LEU A 78 -12.02 1.46 17.22
CA LEU A 78 -13.08 1.24 18.20
C LEU A 78 -13.91 0.01 17.82
N ASN A 79 -14.13 -0.22 16.52
CA ASN A 79 -14.96 -1.31 16.01
C ASN A 79 -14.19 -2.28 15.11
N ALA A 80 -12.91 -2.51 15.40
CA ALA A 80 -12.06 -3.38 14.60
C ALA A 80 -12.71 -4.79 14.47
N PRO A 81 -13.03 -5.24 13.25
CA PRO A 81 -13.67 -6.53 13.05
C PRO A 81 -12.72 -7.66 13.45
N ASN A 82 -13.28 -8.83 13.79
CA ASN A 82 -12.46 -10.04 13.88
C ASN A 82 -11.85 -10.32 12.50
N PRO A 83 -10.52 -10.42 12.38
CA PRO A 83 -9.89 -10.57 11.09
C PRO A 83 -10.27 -11.92 10.48
N SER A 84 -10.76 -11.88 9.25
CA SER A 84 -10.94 -13.07 8.40
C SER A 84 -9.92 -13.05 7.28
N GLU A 85 -9.62 -14.21 6.70
CA GLU A 85 -8.73 -14.31 5.54
C GLU A 85 -9.26 -13.49 4.36
N ILE A 86 -10.57 -13.55 4.12
CA ILE A 86 -11.24 -12.76 3.06
C ILE A 86 -11.00 -11.26 3.28
N HIS A 87 -11.10 -10.80 4.52
CA HIS A 87 -10.86 -9.39 4.85
C HIS A 87 -9.39 -9.00 4.62
N TYR A 88 -8.45 -9.83 5.08
CA TYR A 88 -7.03 -9.62 4.87
C TYR A 88 -6.67 -9.53 3.39
N TYR A 89 -7.07 -10.53 2.59
CA TYR A 89 -6.78 -10.57 1.16
C TYR A 89 -7.51 -9.47 0.40
N GLY A 90 -8.72 -9.09 0.79
CA GLY A 90 -9.43 -7.98 0.18
C GLY A 90 -8.72 -6.63 0.37
N VAL A 91 -8.15 -6.38 1.56
CA VAL A 91 -7.33 -5.17 1.80
C VAL A 91 -6.05 -5.20 0.97
N MET A 92 -5.37 -6.34 0.95
CA MET A 92 -4.14 -6.54 0.18
C MET A 92 -4.38 -6.35 -1.33
N GLU A 93 -5.38 -7.04 -1.89
CA GLU A 93 -5.76 -6.98 -3.30
C GLU A 93 -6.09 -5.54 -3.72
N GLY A 94 -6.87 -4.81 -2.91
CA GLY A 94 -7.23 -3.43 -3.21
C GLY A 94 -6.01 -2.51 -3.36
N LEU A 95 -4.98 -2.69 -2.53
CA LEU A 95 -3.75 -1.91 -2.64
C LEU A 95 -2.90 -2.36 -3.85
N VAL A 96 -2.77 -3.67 -4.07
CA VAL A 96 -2.01 -4.25 -5.18
C VAL A 96 -2.58 -3.81 -6.53
N LEU A 97 -3.91 -3.87 -6.71
CA LEU A 97 -4.57 -3.43 -7.94
C LEU A 97 -4.34 -1.93 -8.19
N TRP A 98 -4.46 -1.11 -7.16
CA TRP A 98 -4.17 0.32 -7.26
C TRP A 98 -2.70 0.58 -7.64
N ALA A 99 -1.74 -0.09 -6.98
CA ALA A 99 -0.32 0.08 -7.22
C ALA A 99 0.07 -0.35 -8.64
N ASN A 100 -0.41 -1.50 -9.10
CA ASN A 100 -0.20 -1.99 -10.47
C ASN A 100 -0.76 -1.01 -11.51
N LYS A 101 -1.95 -0.46 -11.29
CA LYS A 101 -2.52 0.56 -12.17
C LYS A 101 -1.64 1.80 -12.24
N LYS A 102 -1.03 2.22 -11.12
CA LYS A 102 -0.08 3.34 -11.10
C LYS A 102 1.22 3.00 -11.83
N LEU A 103 1.82 1.83 -11.60
CA LEU A 103 3.03 1.41 -12.32
C LEU A 103 2.79 1.31 -13.83
N LEU A 104 1.64 0.80 -14.27
CA LEU A 104 1.26 0.77 -15.69
C LEU A 104 1.10 2.16 -16.28
N ALA A 105 0.57 3.11 -15.51
CA ALA A 105 0.49 4.50 -15.95
C ALA A 105 1.89 5.10 -16.09
N ILE A 106 2.77 4.91 -15.10
CA ILE A 106 4.15 5.40 -15.11
C ILE A 106 4.96 4.76 -16.24
N SER A 107 4.86 3.44 -16.42
CA SER A 107 5.63 2.71 -17.45
C SER A 107 5.26 3.12 -18.86
N ARG A 108 4.05 3.64 -19.10
CA ARG A 108 3.69 4.26 -20.38
C ARG A 108 4.46 5.57 -20.63
N PHE A 109 4.87 6.29 -19.58
CA PHE A 109 5.63 7.54 -19.68
C PHE A 109 7.16 7.34 -19.52
N PHE A 110 7.58 6.31 -18.78
CA PHE A 110 8.97 6.05 -18.41
C PHE A 110 9.53 4.77 -19.04
N ASN A 111 8.92 4.24 -20.10
CA ASN A 111 9.47 3.06 -20.77
C ASN A 111 10.87 3.42 -21.30
N PRO A 112 11.95 2.80 -20.81
CA PRO A 112 13.30 3.08 -21.30
C PRO A 112 13.47 2.60 -22.74
N VAL A 113 12.60 1.68 -23.15
CA VAL A 113 12.50 1.15 -24.50
C VAL A 113 11.46 1.98 -25.25
N ARG A 114 11.88 2.65 -26.32
CA ARG A 114 10.96 3.41 -27.19
C ARG A 114 9.86 2.46 -27.68
N GLY A 115 8.64 2.96 -27.87
CA GLY A 115 7.50 2.12 -28.32
C GLY A 115 7.82 1.26 -29.55
N ALA A 116 8.66 1.77 -30.46
CA ALA A 116 9.15 1.05 -31.62
C ALA A 116 10.05 -0.16 -31.27
N GLU A 117 10.98 0.01 -30.33
CA GLU A 117 11.90 -1.04 -29.88
C GLU A 117 11.14 -2.14 -29.11
N ARG A 118 10.12 -1.77 -28.33
CA ARG A 118 9.27 -2.72 -27.62
C ARG A 118 8.47 -3.57 -28.60
N ASN A 119 7.87 -2.95 -29.62
CA ASN A 119 7.11 -3.67 -30.62
C ASN A 119 8.02 -4.61 -31.43
N ALA A 120 9.24 -4.19 -31.77
CA ALA A 120 10.22 -5.04 -32.43
C ALA A 120 10.57 -6.31 -31.62
N VAL A 121 10.73 -6.20 -30.30
CA VAL A 121 10.97 -7.37 -29.42
C VAL A 121 9.74 -8.27 -29.32
N ILE A 122 8.53 -7.69 -29.20
CA ILE A 122 7.27 -8.47 -29.17
C ILE A 122 7.07 -9.22 -30.48
N ASP A 123 7.33 -8.58 -31.63
CA ASP A 123 7.20 -9.19 -32.95
C ASP A 123 8.24 -10.28 -33.15
N TYR A 124 9.48 -10.08 -32.68
CA TYR A 124 10.50 -11.12 -32.66
C TYR A 124 10.07 -12.34 -31.83
N MET A 125 9.56 -12.12 -30.61
CA MET A 125 9.06 -13.19 -29.74
C MET A 125 7.85 -13.92 -30.35
N ARG A 126 6.97 -13.24 -31.08
CA ARG A 126 5.84 -13.88 -31.78
C ARG A 126 6.27 -14.70 -32.98
N ALA A 127 7.32 -14.26 -33.69
CA ALA A 127 7.85 -14.96 -34.86
C ALA A 127 8.72 -16.17 -34.47
N HIS A 128 9.27 -16.22 -33.25
CA HIS A 128 10.25 -17.24 -32.82
C HIS A 128 9.91 -17.94 -31.50
N GLY A 129 8.79 -17.62 -30.87
CA GLY A 129 8.28 -18.31 -29.68
C GLY A 129 7.45 -19.53 -30.09
N HIS A 130 7.90 -20.70 -29.65
CA HIS A 130 7.20 -21.98 -29.79
C HIS A 130 5.91 -22.05 -28.98
#